data_AF-A0A970CCP2-F1
#
_entry.id   AF-A0A970CCP2-F1
#
_cell.length_a   1.000
_cell.length_b   1.000
_cell.length_c   1.000
_cell.angle_alpha   90.00
_cell.angle_beta   90.00
_cell.angle_gamma   90.00
#
_symmetry.space_group_name_H-M   'P 1'
#
loop_
_entity.id
_entity.type
_entity.pdbx_description
1 polymer ?
#
loop_
_entity_poly.entity_id
_entity_poly.type
_entity_poly.pdbx_seq_one_letter_code
_entity_poly.pdbx_strand_id
1 'polypeptide(L)'
;MGECLRLNADSMRHLGGNQWALHIPLEKLHNERWVPMDDEAQKTFDRILSQAGPAATHTPDSTSSPLLLLPNGRTVKYSRIHQALQDAAKRAGCPLVWPHQLRYAFATAMLRAGMSLPALKEILGHPDIRMTLVYVQVTQKDLQCEYHQARQKMVLVHTLPTLPCTQDAPTNHGIPGICGAVDAVRHQLEMYRRQVGNDSVERKIASLDRRLARLQETLLTLQ
;
A
#
# COMPACT_ATOMS: atom_id res chain seq x y z
N MET A 1 14.64 -2.24 -19.28
CA MET A 1 15.72 -3.08 -19.86
C MET A 1 16.73 -2.28 -20.64
N GLY A 2 16.30 -1.34 -21.50
CA GLY A 2 17.23 -0.35 -22.08
C GLY A 2 18.03 0.37 -20.99
N GLU A 3 17.35 0.75 -19.92
CA GLU A 3 17.93 1.34 -18.69
C GLU A 3 19.11 0.54 -18.12
N CYS A 4 19.00 -0.79 -17.95
CA CYS A 4 20.07 -1.61 -17.35
C CYS A 4 21.36 -1.60 -18.17
N LEU A 5 21.25 -1.46 -19.50
CA LEU A 5 22.41 -1.39 -20.41
C LEU A 5 23.12 -0.02 -20.36
N ARG A 6 22.46 0.99 -19.80
CA ARG A 6 22.92 2.37 -19.73
C ARG A 6 23.36 2.77 -18.32
N LEU A 7 23.30 1.83 -17.37
CA LEU A 7 23.84 2.03 -16.04
C LEU A 7 25.36 2.13 -16.15
N ASN A 8 25.91 3.02 -15.34
CA ASN A 8 27.33 3.25 -15.24
C ASN A 8 27.88 2.72 -13.91
N ALA A 9 29.19 2.59 -13.82
CA ALA A 9 29.86 2.10 -12.62
C ALA A 9 29.60 3.00 -11.38
N ASP A 10 29.38 4.30 -11.58
CA ASP A 10 29.10 5.30 -10.54
C ASP A 10 27.60 5.51 -10.27
N SER A 11 26.72 4.66 -10.84
CA SER A 11 25.27 4.76 -10.65
C SER A 11 24.82 4.39 -9.24
N MET A 12 25.60 3.62 -8.49
CA MET A 12 25.30 3.32 -7.08
C MET A 12 25.76 4.48 -6.19
N ARG A 13 24.86 5.02 -5.36
CA ARG A 13 25.14 6.16 -4.47
C ARG A 13 24.70 5.85 -3.04
N HIS A 14 25.48 6.37 -2.11
CA HIS A 14 25.15 6.36 -0.69
C HIS A 14 24.32 7.60 -0.36
N LEU A 15 23.15 7.41 0.26
CA LEU A 15 22.22 8.50 0.64
C LEU A 15 22.37 8.92 2.11
N GLY A 16 23.31 8.32 2.85
CA GLY A 16 23.52 8.55 4.28
C GLY A 16 23.08 7.35 5.14
N GLY A 17 23.67 7.22 6.32
CA GLY A 17 23.41 6.09 7.22
C GLY A 17 23.72 4.74 6.56
N ASN A 18 22.77 3.81 6.59
CA ASN A 18 22.86 2.51 5.91
C ASN A 18 21.99 2.45 4.63
N GLN A 19 21.69 3.60 4.01
CA GLN A 19 20.80 3.67 2.85
C GLN A 19 21.60 3.82 1.56
N TRP A 20 21.41 2.87 0.66
CA TRP A 20 21.98 2.87 -0.68
C TRP A 20 20.88 2.97 -1.72
N ALA A 21 21.16 3.68 -2.81
CA ALA A 21 20.25 3.77 -3.93
C ALA A 21 21.00 3.71 -5.27
N LEU A 22 20.35 3.11 -6.25
CA LEU A 22 20.77 3.14 -7.63
C LEU A 22 20.17 4.36 -8.31
N HIS A 23 21.03 5.22 -8.84
CA HIS A 23 20.65 6.31 -9.74
C HIS A 23 20.37 5.74 -11.13
N ILE A 24 19.15 5.95 -11.64
CA ILE A 24 18.80 5.56 -13.00
C ILE A 24 18.74 6.84 -13.86
N PRO A 25 19.72 7.05 -14.77
CA PRO A 25 19.79 8.26 -15.57
C PRO A 25 18.66 8.32 -16.62
N LEU A 26 18.34 9.55 -17.04
CA LEU A 26 17.24 9.90 -17.94
C LEU A 26 17.04 8.93 -19.11
N GLU A 27 15.83 8.35 -19.20
CA GLU A 27 15.27 7.87 -20.48
C GLU A 27 14.31 8.92 -21.07
N LYS A 28 13.88 8.70 -22.32
CA LYS A 28 13.03 9.55 -23.18
C LYS A 28 11.70 10.09 -22.55
N LEU A 29 11.42 9.77 -21.29
CA LEU A 29 10.24 10.18 -20.51
C LEU A 29 10.54 11.16 -19.35
N HIS A 30 11.70 11.81 -19.33
CA HIS A 30 12.00 13.00 -18.50
C HIS A 30 12.11 12.85 -16.97
N ASN A 31 12.12 11.65 -16.38
CA ASN A 31 12.29 11.50 -14.92
C ASN A 31 13.52 10.66 -14.55
N GLU A 32 14.52 11.32 -13.96
CA GLU A 32 15.55 10.66 -13.16
C GLU A 32 14.91 10.04 -11.92
N ARG A 33 15.42 8.89 -11.48
CA ARG A 33 14.89 8.24 -10.27
C ARG A 33 15.95 7.52 -9.48
N TRP A 34 15.65 7.38 -8.19
CA TRP A 34 16.45 6.66 -7.22
C TRP A 34 15.73 5.38 -6.83
N VAL A 35 16.39 4.25 -7.03
CA VAL A 35 15.85 2.93 -6.64
C VAL A 35 16.62 2.45 -5.40
N PRO A 36 15.96 2.30 -4.23
CA PRO A 36 16.62 1.79 -3.04
C PRO A 36 17.23 0.41 -3.30
N MET A 37 18.42 0.18 -2.76
CA MET A 37 19.15 -1.08 -2.85
C MET A 37 19.29 -1.71 -1.46
N ASP A 38 18.96 -2.98 -1.37
CA ASP A 38 19.27 -3.80 -0.21
C ASP A 38 20.72 -4.34 -0.28
N ASP A 39 21.14 -5.00 0.80
CA ASP A 39 22.51 -5.51 0.93
C ASP A 39 22.83 -6.57 -0.14
N GLU A 40 21.85 -7.38 -0.56
CA GLU A 40 22.03 -8.37 -1.62
C GLU A 40 22.20 -7.72 -3.01
N ALA A 41 21.42 -6.68 -3.32
CA ALA A 41 21.57 -5.94 -4.55
C ALA A 41 22.93 -5.23 -4.61
N GLN A 42 23.39 -4.65 -3.50
CA GLN A 42 24.72 -4.03 -3.40
C GLN A 42 25.83 -5.06 -3.67
N LYS A 43 25.82 -6.20 -2.97
CA LYS A 43 26.80 -7.29 -3.20
C LYS A 43 26.79 -7.78 -4.65
N THR A 44 25.61 -7.84 -5.27
CA THR A 44 25.47 -8.25 -6.67
C THR A 44 26.06 -7.20 -7.61
N PHE A 45 25.85 -5.92 -7.34
CA PHE A 45 26.42 -4.80 -8.10
C PHE A 45 27.95 -4.81 -8.02
N ASP A 46 28.52 -4.94 -6.82
CA ASP A 46 29.96 -5.01 -6.60
C ASP A 46 30.59 -6.22 -7.30
N ARG A 47 29.90 -7.37 -7.26
CA ARG A 47 30.34 -8.55 -7.99
C ARG A 47 30.39 -8.31 -9.50
N ILE A 48 29.38 -7.64 -10.08
CA ILE A 48 29.37 -7.29 -11.50
C ILE A 48 30.56 -6.38 -11.82
N LEU A 49 30.81 -5.36 -10.99
CA LEU A 49 31.91 -4.43 -11.17
C LEU A 49 33.28 -5.14 -11.10
N SER A 50 33.46 -6.06 -10.15
CA SER A 50 34.70 -6.84 -10.02
C SER A 50 35.00 -7.72 -11.25
N GLN A 51 33.97 -8.16 -11.97
CA GLN A 51 34.08 -9.01 -13.16
C GLN A 51 34.33 -8.22 -14.45
N ALA A 52 34.04 -6.91 -14.47
CA ALA A 52 34.25 -6.06 -15.64
C ALA A 52 35.75 -5.78 -15.94
N GLY A 53 36.63 -6.00 -14.96
CA GLY A 53 38.10 -5.90 -15.10
C GLY A 53 38.63 -4.45 -15.28
N PRO A 54 39.96 -4.26 -15.38
CA PRO A 54 40.61 -2.95 -15.51
C PRO A 54 40.28 -2.20 -16.82
N ALA A 55 39.56 -2.83 -17.75
CA ALA A 55 39.03 -2.17 -18.95
C ALA A 55 37.99 -1.07 -18.62
N ALA A 56 37.40 -1.10 -17.41
CA ALA A 56 36.55 -0.03 -16.92
C ALA A 56 37.34 1.22 -16.44
N THR A 57 38.66 1.12 -16.28
CA THR A 57 39.49 2.11 -15.57
C THR A 57 40.30 3.02 -16.49
N HIS A 58 40.29 2.81 -17.81
CA HIS A 58 41.15 3.54 -18.74
C HIS A 58 40.44 4.01 -20.02
N THR A 59 39.66 5.07 -19.89
CA THR A 59 39.50 6.07 -20.96
C THR A 59 39.64 7.45 -20.33
N PRO A 60 40.70 8.22 -20.64
CA PRO A 60 40.99 9.49 -19.97
C PRO A 60 40.03 10.64 -20.33
N ASP A 61 39.02 10.40 -21.17
CA ASP A 61 38.19 11.45 -21.79
C ASP A 61 36.66 11.21 -21.74
N SER A 62 36.19 10.22 -20.98
CA SER A 62 34.75 9.93 -20.88
C SER A 62 34.31 9.75 -19.44
N THR A 63 33.51 10.69 -18.97
CA THR A 63 33.05 10.94 -17.60
C THR A 63 32.27 9.79 -16.93
N SER A 64 32.11 8.61 -17.55
CA SER A 64 31.40 7.49 -16.93
C SER A 64 31.59 6.17 -17.70
N SER A 65 32.12 5.14 -17.03
CA SER A 65 32.29 3.79 -17.60
C SER A 65 30.99 2.98 -17.46
N PRO A 66 30.53 2.25 -18.51
CA PRO A 66 29.33 1.41 -18.41
C PRO A 66 29.50 0.32 -17.35
N LEU A 67 28.43 0.01 -16.62
CA LEU A 67 28.42 -1.05 -15.61
C LEU A 67 28.60 -2.44 -16.25
N LEU A 68 27.97 -2.66 -17.41
CA LEU A 68 27.94 -3.95 -18.09
C LEU A 68 28.92 -3.94 -19.27
N LEU A 69 30.13 -4.44 -19.02
CA LEU A 69 31.20 -4.60 -20.01
C LEU A 69 31.46 -6.08 -20.32
N LEU A 70 31.85 -6.35 -21.55
CA LEU A 70 32.49 -7.61 -21.93
C LEU A 70 33.96 -7.60 -21.49
N PRO A 71 34.62 -8.78 -21.36
CA PRO A 71 36.04 -8.87 -21.06
C PRO A 71 36.97 -8.10 -22.03
N ASN A 72 36.48 -7.79 -23.24
CA ASN A 72 37.18 -6.99 -24.24
C ASN A 72 36.89 -5.47 -24.15
N GLY A 73 36.29 -5.00 -23.06
CA GLY A 73 35.98 -3.58 -22.81
C GLY A 73 34.79 -3.03 -23.60
N ARG A 74 34.10 -3.83 -24.41
CA ARG A 74 32.92 -3.38 -25.16
C ARG A 74 31.66 -3.45 -24.31
N THR A 75 30.70 -2.57 -24.55
CA THR A 75 29.38 -2.61 -23.90
C THR A 75 28.61 -3.88 -24.26
N VAL A 76 27.94 -4.48 -23.28
CA VAL A 76 27.10 -5.66 -23.49
C VAL A 76 25.92 -5.31 -24.41
N LYS A 77 25.64 -6.18 -25.40
CA LYS A 77 24.44 -6.06 -26.24
C LYS A 77 23.23 -6.67 -25.54
N TYR A 78 22.04 -6.13 -25.82
CA TYR A 78 20.77 -6.66 -25.31
C TYR A 78 20.60 -8.18 -25.54
N SER A 79 20.98 -8.68 -26.72
CA SER A 79 20.90 -10.11 -27.06
C SER A 79 21.69 -11.00 -26.09
N ARG A 80 22.84 -10.53 -25.60
CA ARG A 80 23.68 -11.28 -24.65
C ARG A 80 23.07 -11.32 -23.25
N ILE A 81 22.47 -10.21 -22.79
CA ILE A 81 21.72 -10.20 -21.53
C ILE A 81 20.52 -11.13 -21.62
N HIS A 82 19.80 -11.08 -22.75
CA HIS A 82 18.68 -11.97 -22.99
C HIS A 82 19.12 -13.45 -22.95
N GLN A 83 20.21 -13.81 -23.64
CA GLN A 83 20.77 -15.16 -23.58
C GLN A 83 21.15 -15.57 -22.16
N ALA A 84 21.88 -14.70 -21.43
CA ALA A 84 22.26 -14.97 -20.04
C ALA A 84 21.04 -15.18 -19.12
N LEU A 85 19.95 -14.43 -19.35
CA LEU A 85 18.68 -14.61 -18.64
C LEU A 85 18.03 -15.97 -18.98
N GLN A 86 18.02 -16.37 -20.26
CA GLN A 86 17.49 -17.68 -20.65
C GLN A 86 18.32 -18.83 -20.08
N ASP A 87 19.65 -18.71 -20.06
CA ASP A 87 20.53 -19.71 -19.47
C ASP A 87 20.33 -19.80 -17.95
N ALA A 88 20.12 -18.67 -17.28
CA ALA A 88 19.77 -18.65 -15.86
C ALA A 88 18.41 -19.32 -15.59
N ALA A 89 17.39 -19.05 -16.40
CA ALA A 89 16.08 -19.69 -16.30
C ALA A 89 16.17 -21.21 -16.47
N LYS A 90 16.94 -21.68 -17.46
CA LYS A 90 17.21 -23.11 -17.68
C LYS A 90 17.89 -23.76 -16.47
N ARG A 91 18.94 -23.13 -15.92
CA ARG A 91 19.62 -23.65 -14.71
C ARG A 91 18.71 -23.71 -13.50
N ALA A 92 17.76 -22.79 -13.39
CA ALA A 92 16.76 -22.76 -12.32
C ALA A 92 15.57 -23.72 -12.57
N GLY A 93 15.53 -24.45 -13.68
CA GLY A 93 14.40 -25.33 -14.03
C GLY A 93 13.10 -24.57 -14.29
N CYS A 94 13.17 -23.28 -14.62
CA CYS A 94 12.02 -22.42 -14.86
C CYS A 94 11.72 -22.31 -16.37
N PRO A 95 10.47 -21.99 -16.77
CA PRO A 95 10.15 -21.66 -18.15
C PRO A 95 10.93 -20.43 -18.62
N LEU A 96 10.99 -20.20 -19.94
CA LEU A 96 11.68 -19.03 -20.49
C LEU A 96 11.18 -17.74 -19.85
N VAL A 97 12.11 -16.98 -19.26
CA VAL A 97 11.80 -15.73 -18.56
C VAL A 97 12.20 -14.55 -19.42
N TRP A 98 11.29 -13.59 -19.55
CA TRP A 98 11.50 -12.31 -20.20
C TRP A 98 11.62 -11.20 -19.16
N PRO A 99 12.35 -10.12 -19.45
CA PRO A 99 12.55 -9.07 -18.46
C PRO A 99 11.28 -8.37 -17.96
N HIS A 100 10.25 -8.25 -18.81
CA HIS A 100 8.98 -7.70 -18.38
C HIS A 100 8.28 -8.60 -17.34
N GLN A 101 8.50 -9.92 -17.40
CA GLN A 101 7.99 -10.87 -16.42
C GLN A 101 8.75 -10.75 -15.08
N LEU A 102 10.06 -10.49 -15.11
CA LEU A 102 10.82 -10.18 -13.89
C LEU A 102 10.31 -8.89 -13.22
N ARG A 103 10.09 -7.83 -14.01
CA ARG A 103 9.49 -6.58 -13.51
C ARG A 103 8.10 -6.84 -12.90
N TYR A 104 7.31 -7.67 -13.56
CA TYR A 104 6.00 -8.06 -13.08
C TYR A 104 6.06 -8.81 -11.75
N ALA A 105 6.95 -9.80 -11.64
CA ALA A 105 7.15 -10.58 -10.41
C ALA A 105 7.63 -9.68 -9.26
N PHE A 106 8.58 -8.78 -9.52
CA PHE A 106 9.03 -7.78 -8.56
C PHE A 106 7.88 -6.89 -8.09
N ALA A 107 7.14 -6.27 -9.00
CA ALA A 107 6.04 -5.38 -8.66
C ALA A 107 4.96 -6.08 -7.82
N THR A 108 4.58 -7.29 -8.22
CA THR A 108 3.61 -8.13 -7.49
C THR A 108 4.14 -8.48 -6.08
N ALA A 109 5.41 -8.87 -5.95
CA ALA A 109 6.01 -9.21 -4.67
C ALA A 109 6.04 -8.00 -3.72
N MET A 110 6.43 -6.82 -4.21
CA MET A 110 6.48 -5.59 -3.42
C MET A 110 5.09 -5.14 -2.96
N LEU A 111 4.07 -5.21 -3.84
CA LEU A 111 2.68 -4.94 -3.46
C LEU A 111 2.20 -5.93 -2.39
N ARG A 112 2.50 -7.22 -2.54
CA ARG A 112 2.14 -8.25 -1.55
C ARG A 112 2.81 -8.02 -0.19
N ALA A 113 4.01 -7.45 -0.18
CA ALA A 113 4.73 -7.05 1.03
C ALA A 113 4.18 -5.76 1.67
N GLY A 114 3.22 -5.09 1.02
CA GLY A 114 2.55 -3.89 1.54
C GLY A 114 3.18 -2.57 1.10
N MET A 115 4.03 -2.57 0.06
CA MET A 115 4.51 -1.33 -0.55
C MET A 115 3.34 -0.54 -1.13
N SER A 116 3.33 0.78 -0.93
CA SER A 116 2.30 1.65 -1.48
C SER A 116 2.42 1.77 -3.00
N LEU A 117 1.28 1.88 -3.68
CA LEU A 117 1.21 2.07 -5.13
C LEU A 117 2.03 3.28 -5.63
N PRO A 118 1.97 4.47 -4.98
CA PRO A 118 2.78 5.61 -5.40
C PRO A 118 4.28 5.32 -5.31
N ALA A 119 4.75 4.69 -4.23
CA ALA A 119 6.17 4.34 -4.08
C ALA A 119 6.61 3.36 -5.17
N LEU A 120 5.78 2.35 -5.48
CA LEU A 120 6.06 1.40 -6.54
C LEU A 120 6.09 2.06 -7.93
N LYS A 121 5.15 2.97 -8.22
CA LYS A 121 5.14 3.75 -9.47
C LYS A 121 6.44 4.52 -9.67
N GLU A 122 6.92 5.19 -8.63
CA GLU A 122 8.19 5.94 -8.68
C GLU A 122 9.38 5.01 -8.93
N ILE A 123 9.50 3.88 -8.22
CA ILE A 123 10.59 2.90 -8.44
C ILE A 123 10.57 2.34 -9.86
N LEU A 124 9.38 2.02 -10.39
CA LEU A 124 9.22 1.49 -11.75
C LEU A 124 9.40 2.55 -12.83
N GLY A 125 9.39 3.84 -12.48
CA GLY A 125 9.48 4.95 -13.43
C GLY A 125 8.25 5.05 -14.33
N HIS A 126 7.07 4.69 -13.83
CA HIS A 126 5.83 4.76 -14.61
C HIS A 126 5.31 6.21 -14.68
N PRO A 127 5.09 6.77 -15.88
CA PRO A 127 4.56 8.14 -16.01
C PRO A 127 3.12 8.26 -15.49
N ASP A 128 2.32 7.21 -15.64
CA ASP A 128 0.93 7.14 -15.18
C ASP A 128 0.76 5.99 -14.18
N ILE A 129 0.05 6.27 -13.08
CA ILE A 129 -0.32 5.27 -12.06
C ILE A 129 -1.13 4.11 -12.66
N ARG A 130 -1.86 4.34 -13.76
CA ARG A 130 -2.62 3.30 -14.48
C ARG A 130 -1.74 2.14 -14.94
N MET A 131 -0.48 2.39 -15.28
CA MET A 131 0.47 1.33 -15.66
C MET A 131 0.82 0.42 -14.47
N THR A 132 0.83 0.96 -13.25
CA THR A 132 1.10 0.21 -12.02
C THR A 132 -0.14 -0.54 -11.53
N LEU A 133 -1.35 -0.05 -11.83
CA LEU A 133 -2.60 -0.70 -11.43
C LEU A 133 -2.76 -2.13 -11.96
N VAL A 134 -2.15 -2.45 -13.11
CA VAL A 134 -2.18 -3.81 -13.67
C VAL A 134 -1.62 -4.85 -12.69
N TYR A 135 -0.67 -4.48 -11.83
CA TYR A 135 -0.09 -5.40 -10.85
C TYR A 135 -1.00 -5.63 -9.64
N VAL A 136 -1.87 -4.66 -9.32
CA VAL A 136 -2.79 -4.75 -8.18
C VAL A 136 -3.86 -5.79 -8.43
N GLN A 137 -4.42 -5.82 -9.63
CA GLN A 137 -5.48 -6.78 -10.00
C GLN A 137 -5.04 -8.24 -9.82
N VAL A 138 -3.74 -8.52 -10.01
CA VAL A 138 -3.20 -9.87 -9.85
C VAL A 138 -2.61 -10.12 -8.46
N THR A 139 -2.41 -9.05 -7.70
CA THR A 139 -1.97 -9.12 -6.30
C THR A 139 -3.13 -9.31 -5.34
N GLN A 140 -4.36 -8.95 -5.73
CA GLN A 140 -5.56 -8.92 -4.88
C GLN A 140 -5.61 -10.13 -3.94
N LYS A 141 -5.27 -9.88 -2.67
CA LYS A 141 -5.48 -10.82 -1.58
C LYS A 141 -6.96 -10.81 -1.22
N ASP A 142 -7.38 -11.76 -0.39
CA ASP A 142 -8.73 -11.76 0.19
C ASP A 142 -9.03 -10.38 0.79
N LEU A 143 -10.06 -9.71 0.24
CA LEU A 143 -10.51 -8.38 0.65
C LEU A 143 -10.68 -8.29 2.17
N GLN A 144 -11.11 -9.39 2.81
CA GLN A 144 -11.26 -9.44 4.26
C GLN A 144 -9.92 -9.30 4.99
N CYS A 145 -8.87 -9.99 4.54
CA CYS A 145 -7.56 -9.91 5.16
C CYS A 145 -6.98 -8.48 5.09
N GLU A 146 -7.07 -7.83 3.92
CA GLU A 146 -6.60 -6.45 3.75
C GLU A 146 -7.40 -5.47 4.61
N TYR A 147 -8.73 -5.61 4.65
CA TYR A 147 -9.59 -4.79 5.51
C TYR A 147 -9.20 -4.91 6.98
N HIS A 148 -9.06 -6.15 7.48
CA HIS A 148 -8.70 -6.39 8.87
C HIS A 148 -7.30 -5.86 9.21
N GLN A 149 -6.32 -6.01 8.31
CA GLN A 149 -4.98 -5.47 8.50
C GLN A 149 -4.96 -3.94 8.51
N ALA A 150 -5.71 -3.30 7.61
CA ALA A 150 -5.87 -1.84 7.59
C ALA A 150 -6.53 -1.35 8.88
N ARG A 151 -7.57 -2.05 9.34
CA ARG A 151 -8.28 -1.74 10.59
C ARG A 151 -7.40 -1.86 11.83
N GLN A 152 -6.47 -2.82 11.87
CA GLN A 152 -5.50 -2.94 12.98
C GLN A 152 -4.52 -1.77 13.04
N LYS A 153 -4.14 -1.20 11.88
CA LYS A 153 -3.23 -0.06 11.81
C LYS A 153 -3.90 1.28 12.13
N MET A 154 -5.23 1.34 11.98
CA MET A 154 -6.00 2.50 12.46
C MET A 154 -6.00 2.49 13.98
N VAL A 155 -5.20 3.37 14.59
CA VAL A 155 -5.37 3.75 16.00
C VAL A 155 -6.84 4.14 16.18
N LEU A 156 -7.50 3.61 17.21
CA LEU A 156 -8.87 3.96 17.60
C LEU A 156 -8.95 5.45 17.95
N VAL A 157 -9.00 6.34 16.95
CA VAL A 157 -9.21 7.78 17.13
C VAL A 157 -10.64 8.06 17.60
N HIS A 158 -11.54 7.08 17.48
CA HIS A 158 -12.92 7.19 17.90
C HIS A 158 -13.18 6.24 19.07
N THR A 159 -12.94 6.72 20.29
CA THR A 159 -13.62 6.18 21.47
C THR A 159 -15.11 6.42 21.27
N LEU A 160 -15.86 5.34 21.04
CA LEU A 160 -17.31 5.39 21.10
C LEU A 160 -17.69 5.92 22.48
N PRO A 161 -18.54 6.96 22.58
CA PRO A 161 -19.06 7.40 23.87
C PRO A 161 -19.77 6.22 24.52
N THR A 162 -19.33 5.82 25.70
CA THR A 162 -20.07 4.85 26.50
C THR A 162 -21.36 5.56 26.93
N LEU A 163 -22.46 5.22 26.28
CA LEU A 163 -23.77 5.71 26.71
C LEU A 163 -24.02 5.14 28.10
N PRO A 164 -24.34 5.96 29.12
CA PRO A 164 -24.77 5.45 30.40
C PRO A 164 -26.04 4.62 30.16
N CYS A 165 -25.91 3.30 30.26
CA CYS A 165 -27.04 2.43 30.43
C CYS A 165 -27.52 2.69 31.86
N THR A 166 -28.64 3.40 32.00
CA THR A 166 -29.35 3.50 33.27
C THR A 166 -29.81 2.09 33.62
N GLN A 167 -28.96 1.35 34.35
CA GLN A 167 -29.32 0.06 34.93
C GLN A 167 -30.24 0.21 36.14
N ASP A 168 -30.52 1.44 36.56
CA ASP A 168 -31.52 1.77 37.59
C ASP A 168 -32.92 1.94 37.00
N ALA A 169 -33.34 1.00 36.14
CA ALA A 169 -34.77 0.86 35.88
C ALA A 169 -35.41 0.26 37.14
N PRO A 170 -36.47 0.86 37.70
CA PRO A 170 -37.17 0.26 38.83
C PRO A 170 -37.60 -1.15 38.43
N THR A 171 -37.31 -2.15 39.27
CA THR A 171 -37.62 -3.58 39.09
C THR A 171 -39.13 -3.88 39.12
N ASN A 172 -39.96 -2.95 38.64
CA ASN A 172 -41.39 -3.11 38.53
C ASN A 172 -41.69 -3.75 37.17
N HIS A 173 -41.90 -5.06 37.14
CA HIS A 173 -42.08 -5.85 35.92
C HIS A 173 -43.50 -5.71 35.30
N GLY A 174 -44.24 -4.66 35.68
CA GLY A 174 -45.59 -4.37 35.20
C GLY A 174 -45.64 -3.21 34.21
N ILE A 175 -46.84 -2.91 33.70
CA ILE A 175 -47.10 -1.79 32.77
C ILE A 175 -46.45 -0.46 33.22
N PRO A 176 -46.49 -0.07 34.52
CA PRO A 176 -45.82 1.15 34.99
C PRO A 176 -44.30 1.17 34.79
N GLY A 177 -43.62 0.02 34.91
CA GLY A 177 -42.18 -0.07 34.67
C GLY A 177 -41.82 0.01 33.19
N ILE A 178 -42.67 -0.56 32.32
CA ILE A 178 -42.53 -0.42 30.88
C ILE A 178 -42.69 1.06 30.48
N CYS A 179 -43.70 1.76 31.02
CA CYS A 179 -43.88 3.20 30.78
C CYS A 179 -42.66 4.01 31.26
N GLY A 180 -42.13 3.73 32.45
CA GLY A 180 -40.93 4.40 32.96
C GLY A 180 -39.67 4.16 32.10
N ALA A 181 -39.50 2.95 31.57
CA ALA A 181 -38.41 2.64 30.64
C ALA A 181 -38.58 3.38 29.30
N VAL A 182 -39.81 3.47 28.78
CA VAL A 182 -40.11 4.25 27.57
C VAL A 182 -39.80 5.73 27.79
N ASP A 183 -40.18 6.31 28.93
CA ASP A 183 -39.84 7.71 29.27
C ASP A 183 -38.33 7.95 29.35
N ALA A 184 -37.59 7.03 29.96
CA ALA A 184 -36.13 7.10 30.02
C ALA A 184 -35.48 7.09 28.61
N VAL A 185 -35.95 6.21 27.73
CA VAL A 185 -35.45 6.12 26.34
C VAL A 185 -35.79 7.39 25.56
N ARG A 186 -37.00 7.94 25.71
CA ARG A 186 -37.38 9.22 25.07
C ARG A 186 -36.51 10.38 25.54
N HIS A 187 -36.19 10.43 26.83
CA HIS A 187 -35.28 11.43 27.39
C HIS A 187 -33.86 11.32 26.81
N GLN A 188 -33.33 10.10 26.68
CA GLN A 188 -32.02 9.86 26.07
C GLN A 188 -31.98 10.26 24.58
N LEU A 189 -33.05 9.96 23.82
CA LEU A 189 -33.19 10.36 22.43
C LEU A 189 -33.18 11.89 22.27
N GLU A 190 -33.84 12.62 23.18
CA GLU A 190 -33.85 14.07 23.17
C GLU A 190 -32.49 14.68 23.54
N MET A 191 -31.79 14.10 24.51
CA MET A 191 -30.40 14.49 24.83
C MET A 191 -29.47 14.28 23.63
N TYR A 192 -29.59 13.15 22.94
CA TYR A 192 -28.80 12.85 21.75
C TYR A 192 -29.15 13.77 20.57
N ARG A 193 -30.44 14.10 20.38
CA ARG A 193 -30.88 15.06 19.34
C ARG A 193 -30.17 16.41 19.51
N ARG A 194 -30.07 16.92 20.74
CA ARG A 194 -29.41 18.21 21.03
C ARG A 194 -27.90 18.19 20.76
N GLN A 195 -27.27 17.02 20.75
CA GLN A 195 -25.85 16.86 20.48
C GLN A 195 -25.52 16.71 18.99
N VAL A 196 -26.51 16.38 18.15
CA VAL A 196 -26.31 16.05 16.73
C VAL A 196 -26.82 17.17 15.82
N GLY A 197 -25.91 17.87 15.13
CA GLY A 197 -26.26 18.92 14.16
C GLY A 197 -26.60 18.42 12.74
N ASN A 198 -27.26 17.26 12.60
CA ASN A 198 -27.59 16.67 11.29
C ASN A 198 -29.11 16.48 11.11
N ASP A 199 -29.70 17.27 10.21
CA ASP A 199 -31.13 17.31 9.91
C ASP A 199 -31.76 15.95 9.53
N SER A 200 -30.99 15.03 8.94
CA SER A 200 -31.48 13.69 8.59
C SER A 200 -31.61 12.81 9.83
N VAL A 201 -30.66 12.93 10.75
CA VAL A 201 -30.64 12.19 12.02
C VAL A 201 -31.71 12.75 12.96
N GLU A 202 -31.86 14.07 13.04
CA GLU A 202 -32.91 14.71 13.84
C GLU A 202 -34.32 14.25 13.42
N ARG A 203 -34.59 14.18 12.11
CA ARG A 203 -35.89 13.70 11.60
C ARG A 203 -36.17 12.24 11.98
N LYS A 204 -35.15 11.38 11.98
CA LYS A 204 -35.28 9.98 12.42
C LYS A 204 -35.54 9.88 13.91
N ILE A 205 -34.84 10.67 14.73
CA ILE A 205 -35.05 10.72 16.18
C ILE A 205 -36.48 11.19 16.50
N ALA A 206 -36.95 12.26 15.86
CA ALA A 206 -38.32 12.75 16.03
C ALA A 206 -39.39 11.73 15.61
N SER A 207 -39.10 10.91 14.59
CA SER A 207 -39.98 9.82 14.18
C SER A 207 -40.06 8.70 15.24
N LEU A 208 -38.92 8.35 15.83
CA LEU A 208 -38.86 7.34 16.90
C LEU A 208 -39.55 7.83 18.18
N ASP A 209 -39.32 9.08 18.59
CA ASP A 209 -40.00 9.65 19.77
C ASP A 209 -41.52 9.63 19.63
N ARG A 210 -42.06 9.99 18.46
CA ARG A 210 -43.51 9.90 18.17
C ARG A 210 -44.06 8.47 18.18
N ARG A 211 -43.25 7.46 17.90
CA ARG A 211 -43.66 6.05 17.98
C ARG A 211 -43.66 5.57 19.42
N LEU A 212 -42.66 5.96 20.20
CA LEU A 212 -42.57 5.65 21.62
C LEU A 212 -43.72 6.32 22.41
N ALA A 213 -44.06 7.57 22.10
CA ALA A 213 -45.22 8.25 22.67
C ALA A 213 -46.53 7.50 22.41
N ARG A 214 -46.76 7.04 21.17
CA ARG A 214 -47.94 6.23 20.82
C ARG A 214 -48.00 4.89 21.55
N LEU A 215 -46.85 4.24 21.73
CA LEU A 215 -46.76 2.99 22.51
C LEU A 215 -47.07 3.24 23.99
N GLN A 216 -46.61 4.35 24.55
CA GLN A 216 -46.91 4.73 25.93
C GLN A 216 -48.40 5.02 26.12
N GLU A 217 -49.04 5.77 25.20
CA GLU A 217 -50.49 6.01 25.22
C GLU A 217 -51.29 4.70 25.17
N THR A 218 -50.91 3.76 24.29
CA THR A 218 -51.59 2.46 24.19
C THR A 218 -51.38 1.59 25.44
N LEU A 219 -50.19 1.64 26.06
CA LEU A 219 -49.93 0.91 27.30
C LEU A 219 -50.73 1.47 28.48
N LEU A 220 -50.89 2.80 28.56
CA LEU A 220 -51.71 3.44 29.58
C LEU A 220 -53.20 3.12 29.42
N THR A 221 -53.69 2.91 28.20
CA THR A 221 -55.09 2.47 27.97
C THR A 221 -55.36 1.01 28.32
N LEU A 222 -54.32 0.21 28.59
CA LEU A 222 -54.41 -1.21 28.95
C LEU A 222 -54.31 -1.46 30.47
N GLN A 223 -54.13 -0.41 31.29
CA GLN A 223 -54.25 -0.46 32.75
C GLN A 223 -55.69 -0.30 33.20
#